data_AF-A0A350T6I2-F1
#
_entry.id   AF-A0A350T6I2-F1
#
_cell.length_a   1.000
_cell.length_b   1.000
_cell.length_c   1.000
_cell.angle_alpha   90.00
_cell.angle_beta   90.00
_cell.angle_gamma   90.00
#
_symmetry.space_group_name_H-M   'P 1'
#
loop_
_entity.id
_entity.type
_entity.pdbx_description
1 polymer ?
#
loop_
_entity_poly.entity_id
_entity_poly.type
_entity_poly.pdbx_seq_one_letter_code
_entity_poly.pdbx_strand_id
1 'polypeptide(L)'
;MSVDINRIRRRVREFDLRGLFIEELGWDYDRAKSFEAEGWTLQPIAQKRGFRVFHCASPDDDMPDRAMRQKIDGQVAKNVALEHLIVYTDAGNTQQVWQWALRQPETPVKYFTDRYEAGQSGQRLAEKLQRLHVSIDEEDRLTIIDVSQRAAQAFRRDKVTKKFYDRFAKEREELLPKIEGIPVEDDRDWYASIMLNRLMFVYFVQQKGFLNNDPHYLQTKLREVQQRQGRDQFYSFYREFLLKLFHEGLATQPPRPPEIEALLGDVPYLNGGIFDQHQ
;
A
#
# COMPACT_ATOMS: atom_id res chain seq x y z
N MET A 1 -20.89 9.27 -6.29
CA MET A 1 -21.07 10.70 -5.93
C MET A 1 -19.82 11.47 -6.30
N SER A 2 -19.95 12.71 -6.81
CA SER A 2 -18.80 13.55 -7.17
C SER A 2 -18.18 14.20 -5.94
N VAL A 3 -16.85 14.25 -5.89
CA VAL A 3 -16.07 14.90 -4.83
C VAL A 3 -16.36 16.39 -4.77
N ASP A 4 -16.69 16.93 -3.58
CA ASP A 4 -16.80 18.37 -3.37
C ASP A 4 -15.47 18.96 -2.89
N ILE A 5 -14.77 19.62 -3.81
CA ILE A 5 -13.48 20.24 -3.55
C ILE A 5 -13.54 21.34 -2.47
N ASN A 6 -14.69 22.01 -2.31
CA ASN A 6 -14.84 23.04 -1.28
C ASN A 6 -14.89 22.43 0.12
N ARG A 7 -15.48 21.25 0.28
CA ARG A 7 -15.51 20.52 1.56
C ARG A 7 -14.11 20.01 1.92
N ILE A 8 -13.38 19.44 0.96
CA ILE A 8 -11.96 19.08 1.13
C ILE A 8 -11.15 20.30 1.58
N ARG A 9 -11.29 21.42 0.87
CA ARG A 9 -10.57 22.66 1.19
C ARG A 9 -10.90 23.16 2.59
N ARG A 10 -12.17 23.08 3.01
CA ARG A 10 -12.59 23.43 4.37
C ARG A 10 -11.92 22.53 5.41
N ARG A 11 -11.97 21.20 5.24
CA ARG A 11 -11.36 20.25 6.18
C ARG A 11 -9.85 20.47 6.32
N VAL A 12 -9.14 20.74 5.22
CA VAL A 12 -7.72 21.11 5.25
C VAL A 12 -7.50 22.37 6.09
N ARG A 13 -8.29 23.43 5.89
CA ARG A 13 -8.14 24.69 6.65
C ARG A 13 -8.48 24.55 8.13
N GLU A 14 -9.38 23.64 8.47
CA GLU A 14 -9.82 23.33 9.83
C GLU A 14 -8.92 22.31 10.54
N PHE A 15 -7.88 21.80 9.86
CA PHE A 15 -7.00 20.75 10.36
C PHE A 15 -7.75 19.45 10.73
N ASP A 16 -8.95 19.26 10.18
CA ASP A 16 -9.76 18.06 10.38
C ASP A 16 -9.34 16.98 9.39
N LEU A 17 -8.20 16.36 9.68
CA LEU A 17 -7.61 15.32 8.85
C LEU A 17 -8.48 14.05 8.82
N ARG A 18 -9.10 13.69 9.94
CA ARG A 18 -9.96 12.49 9.99
C ARG A 18 -11.24 12.71 9.19
N GLY A 19 -11.94 13.82 9.38
CA GLY A 19 -13.13 14.15 8.59
C GLY A 19 -12.82 14.27 7.09
N LEU A 20 -11.66 14.82 6.73
CA LEU A 20 -11.19 14.83 5.34
C LEU A 20 -11.15 13.42 4.74
N PHE A 21 -10.46 12.47 5.38
CA PHE A 21 -10.28 11.14 4.80
C PHE A 21 -11.57 10.32 4.83
N ILE A 22 -12.28 10.33 5.96
CA ILE A 22 -13.45 9.48 6.14
C ILE A 22 -14.66 10.02 5.37
N GLU A 23 -15.00 11.29 5.56
CA GLU A 23 -16.26 11.84 5.03
C GLU A 23 -16.14 12.36 3.61
N GLU A 24 -14.98 12.89 3.21
CA GLU A 24 -14.83 13.54 1.90
C GLU A 24 -14.07 12.68 0.88
N LEU A 25 -13.19 11.78 1.33
CA LEU A 25 -12.39 10.92 0.45
C LEU A 25 -12.88 9.46 0.42
N GLY A 26 -13.83 9.05 1.26
CA GLY A 26 -14.36 7.68 1.25
C GLY A 26 -13.39 6.63 1.79
N TRP A 27 -12.56 7.01 2.77
CA TRP A 27 -11.63 6.10 3.43
C TRP A 27 -12.24 5.49 4.68
N ASP A 28 -11.62 4.42 5.18
CA ASP A 28 -12.11 3.69 6.34
C ASP A 28 -11.40 4.15 7.61
N TYR A 29 -12.06 4.01 8.76
CA TYR A 29 -11.42 4.26 10.04
C TYR A 29 -10.28 3.29 10.28
N ASP A 30 -9.11 3.80 10.63
CA ASP A 30 -8.03 2.99 11.16
C ASP A 30 -8.10 2.98 12.70
N ARG A 31 -8.34 1.81 13.28
CA ARG A 31 -8.41 1.59 14.74
C ARG A 31 -7.12 1.01 15.31
N ALA A 32 -6.05 0.94 14.51
CA ALA A 32 -4.75 0.53 15.01
C ALA A 32 -4.26 1.48 16.11
N LYS A 33 -3.44 0.95 17.02
CA LYS A 33 -2.80 1.75 18.06
C LYS A 33 -1.80 2.72 17.44
N SER A 34 -1.60 3.84 18.11
CA SER A 34 -0.52 4.78 17.78
C SER A 34 0.84 4.08 17.84
N PHE A 35 1.77 4.57 17.03
CA PHE A 35 3.12 4.05 16.90
C PHE A 35 4.14 5.14 17.23
N GLU A 36 5.15 4.82 18.02
CA GLU A 36 6.24 5.75 18.36
C GLU A 36 7.41 5.57 17.40
N ALA A 37 7.91 6.67 16.83
CA ALA A 37 9.08 6.67 15.96
C ALA A 37 9.95 7.89 16.21
N GLU A 38 11.23 7.69 16.54
CA GLU A 38 12.19 8.79 16.77
C GLU A 38 11.70 9.83 17.82
N GLY A 39 10.89 9.42 18.79
CA GLY A 39 10.30 10.31 19.80
C GLY A 39 9.01 11.02 19.37
N TRP A 40 8.44 10.63 18.22
CA TRP A 40 7.19 11.16 17.68
C TRP A 40 6.08 10.13 17.72
N THR A 41 4.89 10.55 18.13
CA THR A 41 3.68 9.72 18.13
C THR A 41 2.96 9.82 16.79
N LEU A 42 2.82 8.67 16.11
CA LEU A 42 2.11 8.53 14.85
C LEU A 42 0.74 7.93 15.12
N GLN A 43 -0.32 8.73 15.00
CA GLN A 43 -1.69 8.27 15.16
C GLN A 43 -2.29 7.84 13.82
N PRO A 44 -2.72 6.58 13.64
CA PRO A 44 -3.52 6.19 12.50
C PRO A 44 -4.84 6.97 12.47
N ILE A 45 -5.15 7.61 11.35
CA ILE A 45 -6.38 8.39 11.19
C ILE A 45 -7.33 7.82 10.14
N ALA A 46 -6.80 7.13 9.13
CA ALA A 46 -7.56 6.49 8.08
C ALA A 46 -6.75 5.37 7.42
N GLN A 47 -7.44 4.39 6.83
CA GLN A 47 -6.83 3.38 5.99
C GLN A 47 -7.69 3.11 4.75
N LYS A 48 -7.05 2.63 3.69
CA LYS A 48 -7.75 2.07 2.53
C LYS A 48 -6.95 0.92 1.93
N ARG A 49 -7.52 -0.29 1.95
CA ARG A 49 -6.92 -1.50 1.37
C ARG A 49 -5.46 -1.73 1.82
N GLY A 50 -5.14 -1.39 3.06
CA GLY A 50 -3.79 -1.52 3.63
C GLY A 50 -2.87 -0.31 3.44
N PHE A 51 -3.25 0.68 2.62
CA PHE A 51 -2.61 2.00 2.63
C PHE A 51 -3.06 2.75 3.89
N ARG A 52 -2.12 3.28 4.68
CA ARG A 52 -2.45 3.99 5.94
C ARG A 52 -2.13 5.47 5.91
N VAL A 53 -2.94 6.26 6.59
CA VAL A 53 -2.67 7.68 6.84
C VAL A 53 -2.39 7.86 8.32
N PHE A 54 -1.25 8.45 8.62
CA PHE A 54 -0.84 8.81 9.98
C PHE A 54 -0.90 10.32 10.16
N HIS A 55 -1.40 10.74 11.30
CA HIS A 55 -1.25 12.09 11.83
C HIS A 55 -0.14 12.10 12.88
N CYS A 56 0.80 13.03 12.71
CA CYS A 56 1.92 13.25 13.61
C CYS A 56 1.84 14.68 14.15
N ALA A 57 1.22 14.87 15.31
CA ALA A 57 1.13 16.19 15.93
C ALA A 57 2.43 16.51 16.68
N SER A 58 2.96 17.72 16.49
CA SER A 58 4.07 18.22 17.28
C SER A 58 3.62 18.54 18.71
N PRO A 59 4.39 18.13 19.73
CA PRO A 59 4.07 18.45 21.12
C PRO A 59 4.32 19.92 21.46
N ASP A 60 5.33 20.57 20.87
CA ASP A 60 5.86 21.87 21.32
C ASP A 60 6.03 22.89 20.17
N ASP A 61 5.13 22.86 19.17
CA ASP A 61 5.15 23.66 17.92
C ASP A 61 6.40 23.53 17.02
N ASP A 62 7.49 22.93 17.51
CA ASP A 62 8.66 22.63 16.69
C ASP A 62 8.34 21.47 15.75
N MET A 63 8.39 21.71 14.44
CA MET A 63 8.04 20.71 13.44
C MET A 63 9.26 19.87 13.08
N PRO A 64 9.10 18.55 12.90
CA PRO A 64 10.25 17.69 12.60
C PRO A 64 10.84 18.12 11.28
N ASP A 65 12.16 18.31 11.23
CA ASP A 65 12.85 18.74 10.01
C ASP A 65 12.81 17.66 8.91
N ARG A 66 13.40 17.94 7.75
CA ARG A 66 13.41 16.98 6.64
C ARG A 66 14.13 15.68 7.01
N ALA A 67 15.24 15.73 7.74
CA ALA A 67 16.01 14.54 8.07
C ALA A 67 15.24 13.67 9.07
N MET A 68 14.63 14.29 10.08
CA MET A 68 13.79 13.62 11.07
C MET A 68 12.58 12.95 10.42
N ARG A 69 11.84 13.67 9.55
CA ARG A 69 10.70 13.07 8.84
C ARG A 69 11.07 11.88 7.97
N GLN A 70 12.27 11.83 7.40
CA GLN A 70 12.74 10.67 6.63
C GLN A 70 13.09 9.47 7.52
N LYS A 71 13.63 9.70 8.73
CA LYS A 71 13.86 8.64 9.71
C LYS A 71 12.55 8.04 10.21
N ILE A 72 11.59 8.89 10.58
CA ILE A 72 10.24 8.49 11.00
C ILE A 72 9.58 7.62 9.92
N ASP A 73 9.55 8.12 8.67
CA ASP A 73 8.98 7.43 7.51
C ASP A 73 9.66 6.06 7.24
N GLY A 74 10.98 5.97 7.45
CA GLY A 74 11.72 4.71 7.41
C GLY A 74 11.27 3.70 8.47
N GLN A 75 11.07 4.13 9.72
CA GLN A 75 10.59 3.26 10.79
C GLN A 75 9.14 2.82 10.57
N VAL A 76 8.25 3.73 10.16
CA VAL A 76 6.86 3.42 9.84
C VAL A 76 6.78 2.39 8.70
N ALA A 77 7.55 2.58 7.62
CA ALA A 77 7.61 1.63 6.51
C ALA A 77 8.12 0.25 6.91
N LYS A 78 9.09 0.19 7.82
CA LYS A 78 9.69 -1.08 8.26
C LYS A 78 8.78 -1.85 9.21
N ASN A 79 8.09 -1.15 10.11
CA ASN A 79 7.48 -1.78 11.28
C ASN A 79 5.95 -1.78 11.27
N VAL A 80 5.30 -0.91 10.47
CA VAL A 80 3.85 -0.68 10.58
C VAL A 80 3.14 -0.81 9.24
N ALA A 81 3.51 0.02 8.26
CA ALA A 81 2.82 0.08 6.97
C ALA A 81 3.78 0.56 5.87
N LEU A 82 4.02 -0.28 4.88
CA LEU A 82 4.91 0.06 3.76
C LEU A 82 4.33 1.20 2.91
N GLU A 83 3.05 1.09 2.58
CA GLU A 83 2.30 2.09 1.82
C GLU A 83 1.56 3.01 2.79
N HIS A 84 2.03 4.24 2.89
CA HIS A 84 1.46 5.19 3.82
C HIS A 84 1.65 6.65 3.40
N LEU A 85 0.90 7.53 4.06
CA LEU A 85 1.00 8.98 4.02
C LEU A 85 1.13 9.48 5.47
N ILE A 86 2.08 10.38 5.73
CA ILE A 86 2.20 11.02 7.05
C ILE A 86 1.88 12.50 6.91
N VAL A 87 0.94 12.98 7.74
CA VAL A 87 0.60 14.39 7.86
C VAL A 87 1.12 14.88 9.19
N TYR A 88 2.04 15.82 9.16
CA TYR A 88 2.56 16.47 10.36
C TYR A 88 1.82 17.78 10.59
N THR A 89 1.49 18.10 11.84
CA THR A 89 0.92 19.39 12.24
C THR A 89 1.65 19.96 13.45
N ASP A 90 1.72 21.28 13.56
CA ASP A 90 2.15 21.97 14.78
C ASP A 90 1.03 21.94 15.85
N ALA A 91 1.36 22.29 17.09
CA ALA A 91 0.39 22.28 18.20
C ALA A 91 -0.66 23.40 18.03
N GLY A 92 -0.25 24.54 17.47
CA GLY A 92 -1.11 25.67 17.17
C GLY A 92 -2.03 25.50 15.95
N ASN A 93 -1.93 24.39 15.20
CA ASN A 93 -2.63 24.20 13.92
C ASN A 93 -2.43 25.39 12.97
N THR A 94 -1.18 25.83 12.81
CA THR A 94 -0.80 26.87 11.86
C THR A 94 -0.12 26.30 10.62
N GLN A 95 0.40 25.07 10.67
CA GLN A 95 1.15 24.44 9.58
C GLN A 95 0.81 22.96 9.43
N GLN A 96 0.75 22.50 8.18
CA GLN A 96 0.68 21.09 7.83
C GLN A 96 1.79 20.73 6.86
N VAL A 97 2.40 19.57 7.08
CA VAL A 97 3.37 18.99 6.16
C VAL A 97 2.88 17.60 5.76
N TRP A 98 2.54 17.44 4.49
CA TRP A 98 2.05 16.21 3.91
C TRP A 98 3.22 15.50 3.24
N GLN A 99 3.63 14.35 3.76
CA GLN A 99 4.76 13.59 3.24
C GLN A 99 4.32 12.23 2.73
N TRP A 100 4.56 12.00 1.44
CA TRP A 100 4.43 10.70 0.80
C TRP A 100 5.77 10.30 0.18
N ALA A 101 6.11 9.03 0.26
CA ALA A 101 7.43 8.56 -0.13
C ALA A 101 7.32 7.39 -1.12
N LEU A 102 7.79 7.65 -2.34
CA LEU A 102 7.85 6.68 -3.42
C LEU A 102 8.97 5.69 -3.16
N ARG A 103 8.59 4.41 -3.11
CA ARG A 103 9.50 3.28 -2.96
C ARG A 103 9.48 2.46 -4.24
N GLN A 104 10.62 2.44 -4.94
CA GLN A 104 10.80 1.59 -6.11
C GLN A 104 12.01 0.69 -5.85
N PRO A 105 11.98 -0.58 -6.31
CA PRO A 105 13.15 -1.46 -6.26
C PRO A 105 14.37 -0.77 -6.87
N GLU A 106 15.54 -1.03 -6.30
CA GLU A 106 16.84 -0.60 -6.83
C GLU A 106 17.05 0.92 -6.96
N THR A 107 16.15 1.74 -6.41
CA THR A 107 16.31 3.19 -6.38
C THR A 107 16.18 3.74 -4.96
N PRO A 108 16.92 4.80 -4.61
CA PRO A 108 16.73 5.49 -3.35
C PRO A 108 15.28 5.98 -3.19
N VAL A 109 14.73 5.87 -1.99
CA VAL A 109 13.38 6.35 -1.66
C VAL A 109 13.29 7.84 -1.98
N LYS A 110 12.26 8.22 -2.75
CA LYS A 110 12.00 9.61 -3.12
C LYS A 110 10.86 10.15 -2.29
N TYR A 111 11.15 11.20 -1.53
CA TYR A 111 10.19 11.87 -0.66
C TYR A 111 9.55 13.05 -1.38
N PHE A 112 8.22 13.11 -1.35
CA PHE A 112 7.41 14.20 -1.87
C PHE A 112 6.72 14.87 -0.70
N THR A 113 6.74 16.21 -0.71
CA THR A 113 6.18 17.00 0.37
C THR A 113 5.34 18.13 -0.20
N ASP A 114 4.14 18.30 0.33
CA ASP A 114 3.33 19.50 0.17
C ASP A 114 3.11 20.14 1.53
N ARG A 115 3.07 21.46 1.56
CA ARG A 115 2.87 22.25 2.77
C ARG A 115 1.61 23.06 2.66
N TYR A 116 0.95 23.25 3.80
CA TYR A 116 -0.16 24.17 3.97
C TYR A 116 0.12 25.02 5.21
N GLU A 117 -0.15 26.32 5.12
CA GLU A 117 -0.05 27.25 6.24
C GLU A 117 -1.40 27.93 6.43
N ALA A 118 -1.79 28.14 7.69
CA ALA A 118 -3.03 28.82 8.04
C ALA A 118 -3.08 30.21 7.38
N GLY A 119 -4.24 30.54 6.81
CA GLY A 119 -4.43 31.75 6.00
C GLY A 119 -4.24 31.53 4.50
N GLN A 120 -3.59 30.43 4.06
CA GLN A 120 -3.60 30.05 2.65
C GLN A 120 -4.98 29.54 2.21
N SER A 121 -5.27 29.66 0.92
CA SER A 121 -6.56 29.20 0.36
C SER A 121 -6.78 27.69 0.52
N GLY A 122 -5.70 26.89 0.53
CA GLY A 122 -5.76 25.42 0.54
C GLY A 122 -6.18 24.80 -0.79
N GLN A 123 -6.46 25.61 -1.82
CA GLN A 123 -7.03 25.16 -3.10
C GLN A 123 -6.16 24.11 -3.80
N ARG A 124 -4.87 24.40 -3.97
CA ARG A 124 -3.92 23.49 -4.64
C ARG A 124 -3.78 22.15 -3.91
N LEU A 125 -3.80 22.17 -2.58
CA LEU A 125 -3.72 20.94 -1.79
C LEU A 125 -5.03 20.15 -1.94
N ALA A 126 -6.19 20.81 -1.90
CA ALA A 126 -7.49 20.18 -2.14
C ALA A 126 -7.59 19.53 -3.54
N GLU A 127 -7.10 20.20 -4.59
CA GLU A 127 -7.04 19.68 -5.97
C GLU A 127 -6.15 18.42 -6.11
N LYS A 128 -5.17 18.26 -5.23
CA LYS A 128 -4.36 17.04 -5.14
C LYS A 128 -5.08 15.96 -4.36
N LEU A 129 -5.63 16.30 -3.19
CA LEU A 129 -6.27 15.36 -2.28
C LEU A 129 -7.53 14.74 -2.88
N GLN A 130 -8.29 15.46 -3.71
CA GLN A 130 -9.46 14.88 -4.42
C GLN A 130 -9.10 13.65 -5.26
N ARG A 131 -7.83 13.49 -5.70
CA ARG A 131 -7.38 12.31 -6.44
C ARG A 131 -7.33 11.04 -5.57
N LEU A 132 -7.33 11.20 -4.25
CA LEU A 132 -7.37 10.10 -3.29
C LEU A 132 -8.80 9.62 -2.99
N HIS A 133 -9.82 10.31 -3.49
CA HIS A 133 -11.20 9.92 -3.25
C HIS A 133 -11.49 8.53 -3.81
N VAL A 134 -12.21 7.72 -3.04
CA VAL A 134 -12.73 6.42 -3.43
C VAL A 134 -14.26 6.48 -3.41
N SER A 135 -14.89 6.16 -4.53
CA SER A 135 -16.36 6.01 -4.57
C SER A 135 -16.80 4.62 -4.10
N ILE A 136 -18.05 4.52 -3.64
CA ILE A 136 -18.65 3.23 -3.24
C ILE A 136 -18.62 2.21 -4.39
N ASP A 137 -18.91 2.65 -5.62
CA ASP A 137 -18.99 1.78 -6.80
C ASP A 137 -17.67 1.12 -7.20
N GLU A 138 -16.53 1.59 -6.67
CA GLU A 138 -15.22 1.00 -6.94
C GLU A 138 -14.61 0.29 -5.74
N GLU A 139 -15.29 0.28 -4.58
CA GLU A 139 -14.81 -0.38 -3.36
C GLU A 139 -14.39 -1.82 -3.63
N ASP A 140 -15.24 -2.61 -4.28
CA ASP A 140 -15.05 -4.06 -4.45
C ASP A 140 -13.84 -4.41 -5.32
N ARG A 141 -13.49 -3.54 -6.26
CA ARG A 141 -12.35 -3.70 -7.17
C ARG A 141 -11.11 -2.92 -6.72
N LEU A 142 -11.23 -2.06 -5.73
CA LEU A 142 -10.13 -1.18 -5.31
C LEU A 142 -9.00 -1.99 -4.68
N THR A 143 -7.79 -1.77 -5.17
CA THR A 143 -6.60 -2.42 -4.66
C THR A 143 -5.68 -1.42 -3.95
N ILE A 144 -4.73 -1.93 -3.15
CA ILE A 144 -3.67 -1.09 -2.58
C ILE A 144 -2.86 -0.37 -3.67
N ILE A 145 -2.71 -1.01 -4.84
CA ILE A 145 -1.99 -0.45 -6.00
C ILE A 145 -2.73 0.77 -6.55
N ASP A 146 -4.06 0.69 -6.67
CA ASP A 146 -4.87 1.81 -7.12
C ASP A 146 -4.76 2.98 -6.15
N VAL A 147 -4.79 2.71 -4.84
CA VAL A 147 -4.62 3.75 -3.81
C VAL A 147 -3.21 4.35 -3.84
N SER A 148 -2.16 3.53 -3.94
CA SER A 148 -0.78 4.00 -4.09
C SER A 148 -0.56 4.77 -5.40
N GLN A 149 -1.23 4.38 -6.48
CA GLN A 149 -1.21 5.11 -7.75
C GLN A 149 -1.90 6.46 -7.63
N ARG A 150 -3.04 6.54 -6.93
CA ARG A 150 -3.70 7.82 -6.60
C ARG A 150 -2.81 8.71 -5.74
N ALA A 151 -2.14 8.15 -4.73
CA ALA A 151 -1.16 8.88 -3.93
C ALA A 151 0.01 9.39 -4.78
N ALA A 152 0.54 8.55 -5.66
CA ALA A 152 1.56 8.95 -6.62
C ALA A 152 1.06 10.08 -7.53
N GLN A 153 -0.16 10.00 -8.06
CA GLN A 153 -0.74 11.07 -8.90
C GLN A 153 -1.00 12.35 -8.11
N ALA A 154 -1.36 12.27 -6.83
CA ALA A 154 -1.60 13.43 -5.98
C ALA A 154 -0.31 14.18 -5.63
N PHE A 155 0.73 13.45 -5.21
CA PHE A 155 1.94 14.04 -4.61
C PHE A 155 3.16 14.08 -5.55
N ARG A 156 3.26 13.16 -6.52
CA ARG A 156 4.40 13.10 -7.44
C ARG A 156 4.25 14.13 -8.56
N ARG A 157 5.34 14.83 -8.88
CA ARG A 157 5.38 15.81 -9.99
C ARG A 157 5.79 15.21 -11.35
N ASP A 158 6.26 13.96 -11.41
CA ASP A 158 6.90 13.36 -12.59
C ASP A 158 6.20 12.10 -13.17
N LYS A 159 6.28 11.93 -14.50
CA LYS A 159 5.62 10.90 -15.34
C LYS A 159 6.08 9.43 -15.13
N VAL A 160 7.11 9.17 -14.33
CA VAL A 160 7.82 7.87 -14.31
C VAL A 160 7.05 6.72 -13.62
N THR A 161 6.06 6.97 -12.75
CA THR A 161 5.19 5.90 -12.20
C THR A 161 4.18 5.38 -13.21
N LYS A 162 3.82 6.19 -14.22
CA LYS A 162 2.80 5.82 -15.19
C LYS A 162 3.18 4.52 -15.92
N LYS A 163 4.44 4.41 -16.38
CA LYS A 163 4.92 3.22 -17.12
C LYS A 163 4.82 1.91 -16.34
N PHE A 164 5.05 1.93 -15.02
CA PHE A 164 4.96 0.74 -14.19
C PHE A 164 3.50 0.30 -14.03
N TYR A 165 2.60 1.23 -13.71
CA TYR A 165 1.17 0.94 -13.57
C TYR A 165 0.50 0.64 -14.91
N ASP A 166 0.90 1.31 -16.00
CA ASP A 166 0.46 1.00 -17.36
C ASP A 166 0.85 -0.44 -17.73
N ARG A 167 2.09 -0.84 -17.41
CA ARG A 167 2.52 -2.23 -17.62
C ARG A 167 1.70 -3.19 -16.76
N PHE A 168 1.49 -2.87 -15.49
CA PHE A 168 0.69 -3.70 -14.59
C PHE A 168 -0.77 -3.88 -15.05
N ALA A 169 -1.42 -2.79 -15.46
CA ALA A 169 -2.77 -2.83 -16.03
C ALA A 169 -2.81 -3.70 -17.30
N LYS A 170 -1.78 -3.61 -18.14
CA LYS A 170 -1.65 -4.45 -19.33
C LYS A 170 -1.49 -5.93 -18.98
N GLU A 171 -0.64 -6.28 -18.01
CA GLU A 171 -0.49 -7.68 -17.55
C GLU A 171 -1.81 -8.22 -16.97
N ARG A 172 -2.63 -7.36 -16.33
CA ARG A 172 -3.99 -7.73 -15.87
C ARG A 172 -4.92 -8.02 -17.03
N GLU A 173 -4.99 -7.13 -18.01
CA GLU A 173 -5.79 -7.35 -19.23
C GLU A 173 -5.36 -8.63 -19.98
N GLU A 174 -4.06 -8.95 -19.98
CA GLU A 174 -3.53 -10.17 -20.57
C GLU A 174 -3.78 -11.44 -19.73
N LEU A 175 -4.00 -11.31 -18.41
CA LEU A 175 -4.28 -12.43 -17.50
C LEU A 175 -5.77 -12.83 -17.51
N LEU A 176 -6.68 -11.85 -17.60
CA LEU A 176 -8.12 -12.05 -17.55
C LEU A 176 -8.66 -13.15 -18.46
N PRO A 177 -8.35 -13.18 -19.77
CA PRO A 177 -8.85 -14.22 -20.66
C PRO A 177 -8.25 -15.61 -20.39
N LYS A 178 -7.17 -15.70 -19.59
CA LYS A 178 -6.48 -16.96 -19.26
C LYS A 178 -6.99 -17.58 -17.95
N ILE A 179 -7.89 -16.91 -17.23
CA ILE A 179 -8.51 -17.46 -16.02
C ILE A 179 -9.74 -18.25 -16.43
N GLU A 180 -9.63 -19.56 -16.32
CA GLU A 180 -10.71 -20.53 -16.58
C GLU A 180 -11.33 -21.03 -15.26
N GLY A 181 -12.60 -21.45 -15.31
CA GLY A 181 -13.30 -22.01 -14.14
C GLY A 181 -14.08 -21.01 -13.29
N ILE A 182 -14.07 -19.72 -13.63
CA ILE A 182 -14.90 -18.67 -12.99
C ILE A 182 -15.92 -18.16 -14.02
N PRO A 183 -17.20 -18.58 -13.94
CA PRO A 183 -18.19 -18.29 -14.98
C PRO A 183 -18.69 -16.85 -14.96
N VAL A 184 -18.66 -16.18 -13.80
CA VAL A 184 -19.06 -14.77 -13.64
C VAL A 184 -17.87 -13.87 -13.97
N GLU A 185 -18.07 -12.91 -14.87
CA GLU A 185 -17.03 -12.00 -15.34
C GLU A 185 -16.51 -11.09 -14.20
N ASP A 186 -17.42 -10.55 -13.39
CA ASP A 186 -17.06 -9.72 -12.22
C ASP A 186 -16.21 -10.50 -11.19
N ASP A 187 -16.54 -11.76 -10.91
CA ASP A 187 -15.76 -12.61 -10.00
C ASP A 187 -14.36 -12.91 -10.58
N ARG A 188 -14.25 -13.02 -11.91
CA ARG A 188 -12.97 -13.25 -12.59
C ARG A 188 -12.09 -12.02 -12.54
N ASP A 189 -12.67 -10.84 -12.77
CA ASP A 189 -12.02 -9.54 -12.64
C ASP A 189 -11.49 -9.31 -11.23
N TRP A 190 -12.32 -9.62 -10.24
CA TRP A 190 -11.97 -9.55 -8.84
C TRP A 190 -10.82 -10.51 -8.49
N TYR A 191 -10.93 -11.78 -8.90
CA TYR A 191 -9.90 -12.78 -8.66
C TYR A 191 -8.56 -12.41 -9.32
N ALA A 192 -8.58 -11.93 -10.57
CA ALA A 192 -7.37 -11.47 -11.28
C ALA A 192 -6.69 -10.32 -10.52
N SER A 193 -7.49 -9.38 -10.02
CA SER A 193 -7.01 -8.24 -9.26
C SER A 193 -6.35 -8.69 -7.95
N ILE A 194 -6.99 -9.59 -7.19
CA ILE A 194 -6.41 -10.17 -5.97
C ILE A 194 -5.11 -10.91 -6.26
N MET A 195 -5.09 -11.71 -7.32
CA MET A 195 -3.92 -12.51 -7.65
C MET A 195 -2.71 -11.67 -8.01
N LEU A 196 -2.93 -10.66 -8.85
CA LEU A 196 -1.87 -9.73 -9.20
C LEU A 196 -1.44 -8.89 -8.00
N ASN A 197 -2.36 -8.47 -7.12
CA ASN A 197 -2.01 -7.78 -5.89
C ASN A 197 -1.09 -8.61 -4.99
N ARG A 198 -1.42 -9.89 -4.80
CA ARG A 198 -0.61 -10.80 -3.99
C ARG A 198 0.77 -11.03 -4.60
N LEU A 199 0.86 -11.25 -5.91
CA LEU A 199 2.13 -11.39 -6.62
C LEU A 199 2.98 -10.11 -6.53
N MET A 200 2.36 -8.94 -6.67
CA MET A 200 3.06 -7.67 -6.54
C MET A 200 3.57 -7.43 -5.12
N PHE A 201 2.76 -7.73 -4.12
CA PHE A 201 3.19 -7.60 -2.74
C PHE A 201 4.37 -8.52 -2.44
N VAL A 202 4.29 -9.79 -2.86
CA VAL A 202 5.41 -10.74 -2.75
C VAL A 202 6.65 -10.22 -3.49
N TYR A 203 6.47 -9.63 -4.69
CA TYR A 203 7.56 -8.98 -5.43
C TYR A 203 8.22 -7.84 -4.64
N PHE A 204 7.45 -7.02 -3.92
CA PHE A 204 8.02 -5.97 -3.09
C PHE A 204 8.75 -6.51 -1.86
N VAL A 205 8.20 -7.54 -1.22
CA VAL A 205 8.78 -8.17 -0.02
C VAL A 205 10.06 -8.94 -0.35
N GLN A 206 10.11 -9.70 -1.46
CA GLN A 206 11.32 -10.42 -1.88
C GLN A 206 12.48 -9.44 -2.11
N GLN A 207 12.24 -8.30 -2.76
CA GLN A 207 13.26 -7.30 -3.08
C GLN A 207 13.91 -6.67 -1.86
N LYS A 208 13.31 -6.83 -0.66
CA LYS A 208 13.89 -6.40 0.62
C LYS A 208 14.69 -7.49 1.33
N GLY A 209 14.83 -8.67 0.72
CA GLY A 209 15.47 -9.84 1.32
C GLY A 209 14.61 -10.52 2.39
N PHE A 210 13.31 -10.19 2.46
CA PHE A 210 12.43 -10.78 3.46
C PHE A 210 11.91 -12.16 3.07
N LEU A 211 12.06 -12.59 1.82
CA LEU A 211 11.70 -13.93 1.40
C LEU A 211 12.97 -14.74 1.19
N ASN A 212 13.38 -15.46 2.22
CA ASN A 212 14.54 -16.34 2.25
C ASN A 212 15.85 -15.61 1.85
N ASN A 213 15.95 -14.31 2.16
CA ASN A 213 17.02 -13.43 1.71
C ASN A 213 17.28 -13.44 0.19
N ASP A 214 16.26 -13.80 -0.61
CA ASP A 214 16.35 -13.90 -2.05
C ASP A 214 15.59 -12.75 -2.74
N PRO A 215 16.27 -11.76 -3.34
CA PRO A 215 15.61 -10.69 -4.10
C PRO A 215 14.84 -11.22 -5.32
N HIS A 216 15.15 -12.41 -5.81
CA HIS A 216 14.51 -13.07 -6.96
C HIS A 216 13.63 -14.26 -6.55
N TYR A 217 13.23 -14.35 -5.28
CA TYR A 217 12.48 -15.45 -4.67
C TYR A 217 11.41 -16.10 -5.55
N LEU A 218 10.44 -15.34 -6.09
CA LEU A 218 9.39 -15.91 -6.96
C LEU A 218 9.95 -16.61 -8.20
N GLN A 219 10.97 -16.03 -8.83
CA GLN A 219 11.60 -16.59 -10.03
C GLN A 219 12.47 -17.80 -9.70
N THR A 220 13.11 -17.80 -8.53
CA THR A 220 13.86 -18.95 -8.01
C THR A 220 12.91 -20.11 -7.74
N LYS A 221 11.81 -19.87 -7.03
CA LYS A 221 10.79 -20.88 -6.72
C LYS A 221 10.06 -21.40 -7.96
N LEU A 222 9.78 -20.54 -8.93
CA LEU A 222 9.24 -20.97 -10.23
C LEU A 222 10.20 -21.94 -10.94
N ARG A 223 11.49 -21.62 -10.97
CA ARG A 223 12.52 -22.50 -11.55
C ARG A 223 12.63 -23.83 -10.80
N GLU A 224 12.58 -23.81 -9.47
CA GLU A 224 12.59 -25.04 -8.65
C GLU A 224 11.40 -25.94 -8.96
N VAL A 225 10.19 -25.38 -9.04
CA VAL A 225 8.97 -26.14 -9.36
C VAL A 225 9.03 -26.69 -10.79
N GLN A 226 9.47 -25.88 -11.76
CA GLN A 226 9.64 -26.31 -13.16
C GLN A 226 10.69 -27.42 -13.31
N GLN A 227 11.77 -27.39 -12.53
CA GLN A 227 12.79 -28.45 -12.52
C GLN A 227 12.26 -29.75 -11.92
N ARG A 228 11.38 -29.68 -10.92
CA ARG A 228 10.80 -30.87 -10.28
C ARG A 228 9.69 -31.52 -11.11
N GLN A 229 8.93 -30.75 -11.89
CA GLN A 229 7.68 -31.23 -12.51
C GLN A 229 7.56 -31.03 -14.03
N GLY A 230 8.52 -30.36 -14.67
CA GLY A 230 8.50 -30.06 -16.11
C GLY A 230 8.01 -28.64 -16.44
N ARG A 231 8.31 -28.16 -17.66
CA ARG A 231 8.16 -26.76 -18.07
C ARG A 231 6.71 -26.26 -18.27
N ASP A 232 5.73 -27.16 -18.40
CA ASP A 232 4.39 -26.82 -18.95
C ASP A 232 3.20 -26.91 -17.97
N GLN A 233 3.43 -26.85 -16.66
CA GLN A 233 2.31 -26.84 -15.68
C GLN A 233 2.27 -25.54 -14.87
N PHE A 234 1.77 -24.45 -15.44
CA PHE A 234 1.44 -23.22 -14.68
C PHE A 234 0.50 -23.53 -13.50
N TYR A 235 -0.43 -24.47 -13.70
CA TYR A 235 -1.33 -24.98 -12.67
C TYR A 235 -0.59 -25.54 -11.45
N SER A 236 0.60 -26.13 -11.66
CA SER A 236 1.38 -26.68 -10.55
C SER A 236 2.10 -25.59 -9.77
N PHE A 237 2.68 -24.57 -10.39
CA PHE A 237 3.29 -23.46 -9.64
C PHE A 237 2.24 -22.69 -8.82
N TYR A 238 1.07 -22.45 -9.39
CA TYR A 238 0.00 -21.76 -8.68
C TYR A 238 -0.50 -22.56 -7.47
N ARG A 239 -0.89 -23.82 -7.66
CA ARG A 239 -1.47 -24.64 -6.58
C ARG A 239 -0.44 -25.15 -5.59
N GLU A 240 0.71 -25.62 -6.07
CA GLU A 240 1.71 -26.26 -5.20
C GLU A 240 2.57 -25.26 -4.43
N PHE A 241 2.67 -24.02 -4.93
CA PHE A 241 3.53 -23.01 -4.31
C PHE A 241 2.78 -21.74 -3.94
N LEU A 242 2.16 -21.02 -4.87
CA LEU A 242 1.59 -19.69 -4.58
C LEU A 242 0.48 -19.74 -3.52
N LEU A 243 -0.43 -20.70 -3.59
CA LEU A 243 -1.47 -20.87 -2.56
C LEU A 243 -0.87 -21.13 -1.18
N LYS A 244 0.12 -22.01 -1.08
CA LYS A 244 0.81 -22.32 0.18
C LYS A 244 1.59 -21.11 0.70
N LEU A 245 2.26 -20.37 -0.19
CA LEU A 245 2.96 -19.13 0.17
C LEU A 245 2.00 -18.09 0.75
N PHE A 246 0.86 -17.85 0.09
CA PHE A 246 -0.10 -16.86 0.57
C PHE A 246 -0.73 -17.28 1.90
N HIS A 247 -1.33 -18.47 1.94
CA HIS A 247 -2.18 -18.87 3.05
C HIS A 247 -1.41 -19.47 4.22
N GLU A 248 -0.42 -20.31 3.94
CA GLU A 248 0.31 -21.07 4.96
C GLU A 248 1.66 -20.42 5.30
N GLY A 249 2.16 -19.53 4.45
CA GLY A 249 3.34 -18.70 4.70
C GLY A 249 2.96 -17.34 5.28
N LEU A 250 2.51 -16.44 4.41
CA LEU A 250 2.36 -15.01 4.70
C LEU A 250 1.17 -14.73 5.64
N ALA A 251 0.08 -15.49 5.53
CA ALA A 251 -1.10 -15.34 6.40
C ALA A 251 -1.05 -16.19 7.69
N THR A 252 -0.01 -17.01 7.90
CA THR A 252 0.08 -17.90 9.08
C THR A 252 1.33 -17.59 9.93
N GLN A 253 1.13 -17.37 11.23
CA GLN A 253 2.23 -17.15 12.19
C GLN A 253 3.03 -18.43 12.43
N PRO A 254 4.36 -18.35 12.58
CA PRO A 254 5.17 -19.46 13.06
C PRO A 254 4.73 -19.94 14.46
N PRO A 255 4.94 -21.22 14.82
CA PRO A 255 5.64 -22.26 14.05
C PRO A 255 4.76 -22.86 12.94
N ARG A 256 5.39 -23.24 11.81
CA ARG A 256 4.69 -23.82 10.66
C ARG A 256 5.04 -25.31 10.51
N PRO A 257 4.24 -26.11 9.80
CA PRO A 257 4.58 -27.50 9.51
C PRO A 257 5.96 -27.59 8.82
N PRO A 258 6.80 -28.59 9.16
CA PRO A 258 8.16 -28.71 8.58
C PRO A 258 8.18 -28.79 7.05
N GLU A 259 7.13 -29.35 6.44
CA GLU A 259 6.97 -29.41 4.99
C GLU A 259 6.77 -28.01 4.36
N ILE A 260 6.08 -27.11 5.05
CA ILE A 260 5.86 -25.73 4.61
C ILE A 260 7.13 -24.92 4.81
N GLU A 261 7.83 -25.09 5.93
CA GLU A 261 9.12 -24.43 6.15
C GLU A 261 10.17 -24.89 5.12
N ALA A 262 10.22 -26.18 4.79
CA ALA A 262 11.11 -26.70 3.76
C ALA A 262 10.75 -26.20 2.35
N LEU A 263 9.46 -26.03 2.06
CA LEU A 263 8.98 -25.51 0.77
C LEU A 263 9.28 -24.02 0.61
N LEU A 264 8.92 -23.22 1.62
CA LEU A 264 8.94 -21.76 1.56
C LEU A 264 10.30 -21.17 1.96
N GLY A 265 11.02 -21.79 2.88
CA GLY A 265 12.21 -21.20 3.52
C GLY A 265 11.83 -20.15 4.56
N ASP A 266 12.78 -19.25 4.87
CA ASP A 266 12.57 -18.18 5.85
C ASP A 266 11.64 -17.09 5.29
N VAL A 267 10.38 -17.09 5.72
CA VAL A 267 9.34 -16.17 5.23
C VAL A 267 8.58 -15.56 6.42
N PRO A 268 8.42 -14.23 6.50
CA PRO A 268 7.74 -13.57 7.59
C PRO A 268 6.24 -13.81 7.55
N TYR A 269 5.60 -13.69 8.72
CA TYR A 269 4.16 -13.49 8.79
C TYR A 269 3.82 -12.03 8.48
N LEU A 270 2.86 -11.80 7.59
CA LEU A 270 2.38 -10.48 7.18
C LEU A 270 0.86 -10.51 7.27
N ASN A 271 0.34 -10.01 8.41
CA ASN A 271 -1.08 -9.94 8.79
C ASN A 271 -2.06 -10.18 7.64
N GLY A 272 -2.79 -11.30 7.72
CA GLY A 272 -3.42 -12.03 6.61
C GLY A 272 -4.44 -11.31 5.72
N GLY A 273 -4.81 -10.05 5.95
CA GLY A 273 -5.92 -9.42 5.21
C GLY A 273 -5.84 -9.52 3.68
N ILE A 274 -4.66 -9.39 3.08
CA ILE A 274 -4.48 -9.55 1.61
C ILE A 274 -4.18 -10.99 1.18
N PHE A 275 -3.83 -11.87 2.13
CA PHE A 275 -3.35 -13.24 1.91
C PHE A 275 -4.29 -14.32 2.47
N ASP A 276 -5.40 -13.95 3.10
CA ASP A 276 -6.37 -14.89 3.65
C ASP A 276 -7.02 -15.71 2.54
N GLN A 277 -7.48 -16.91 2.87
CA GLN A 277 -8.29 -17.69 1.93
C GLN A 277 -9.61 -16.94 1.69
N HIS A 278 -9.99 -16.80 0.43
CA HIS A 278 -11.29 -16.23 0.07
C HIS A 278 -12.12 -17.38 -0.51
N GLN A 279 -13.34 -17.53 -0.01
CA GLN A 279 -14.29 -18.55 -0.45
C GLN A 279 -14.99 -18.13 -1.73
#